data_AF-J6IJN3-F1
#
_entry.id   AF-J6IJN3-F1
#
_cell.length_a   1.000
_cell.length_b   1.000
_cell.length_c   1.000
_cell.angle_alpha   90.00
_cell.angle_beta   90.00
_cell.angle_gamma   90.00
#
_symmetry.space_group_name_H-M   'P 1'
#
loop_
_entity.id
_entity.type
_entity.pdbx_description
1 polymer ?
#
loop_
_entity_poly.entity_id
_entity_poly.type
_entity_poly.pdbx_seq_one_letter_code
_entity_poly.pdbx_strand_id
1 'polypeptide(L)'
;MEKIFVTLWILFGIYTLVLVMILADLWSGVRKAHRMGVMRTSYGYKRTVSKLAQYYNVLIALSIVDCMQMSTIWYLEAYYQYSLWLFPFITLIGAIALCLIEVKSIYEKAEDKVRLDQAGQTISKIVVNRDNLEVVVKAISDYMKESDNPKTEDHEPNTA
;
A
#
# COMPACT_ATOMS: atom_id res chain seq x y z
N MET A 1 28.03 23.19 -0.31
CA MET A 1 28.13 22.10 -1.33
C MET A 1 27.82 20.74 -0.71
N GLU A 2 28.49 20.34 0.37
CA GLU A 2 28.26 19.05 1.03
C GLU A 2 26.79 18.81 1.46
N LYS A 3 26.14 19.79 2.10
CA LYS A 3 24.72 19.69 2.52
C LYS A 3 23.78 19.35 1.34
N ILE A 4 24.01 19.95 0.17
CA ILE A 4 23.21 19.72 -1.03
C ILE A 4 23.43 18.30 -1.55
N PHE A 5 24.69 17.84 -1.60
CA PHE A 5 25.02 16.47 -2.01
C PHE A 5 24.36 15.42 -1.10
N VAL A 6 24.43 15.60 0.22
CA VAL A 6 23.75 14.73 1.19
C VAL A 6 22.24 14.75 0.98
N THR A 7 21.65 15.93 0.76
CA THR A 7 20.21 16.08 0.52
C THR A 7 19.76 15.36 -0.75
N LEU A 8 20.56 15.42 -1.83
CA LEU A 8 20.28 14.68 -3.07
C LEU A 8 20.31 13.16 -2.84
N TRP A 9 21.25 12.65 -2.04
CA TRP A 9 21.28 11.24 -1.67
C TRP A 9 20.08 10.82 -0.83
N ILE A 10 19.63 11.67 0.10
CA ILE A 10 18.42 11.43 0.88
C ILE A 10 17.19 11.38 -0.04
N LEU A 11 17.03 12.35 -0.95
CA LEU A 11 15.95 12.35 -1.95
C LEU A 11 15.99 11.09 -2.82
N PHE A 12 17.16 10.71 -3.32
CA PHE A 12 17.34 9.47 -4.07
C PHE A 12 16.91 8.23 -3.27
N GLY A 13 17.29 8.17 -1.99
CA GLY A 13 16.88 7.11 -1.07
C GLY A 13 15.35 7.05 -0.89
N ILE A 14 14.70 8.20 -0.66
CA ILE A 14 13.24 8.28 -0.50
C ILE A 14 12.53 7.77 -1.77
N TYR A 15 12.94 8.23 -2.94
CA TYR A 15 12.36 7.77 -4.22
C TYR A 15 12.57 6.27 -4.44
N THR A 16 13.76 5.77 -4.11
CA THR A 16 14.07 4.33 -4.22
C THR A 16 13.23 3.49 -3.26
N LEU A 17 13.01 3.95 -2.03
CA LEU A 17 12.18 3.23 -1.05
C LEU A 17 10.73 3.12 -1.52
N VAL A 18 10.15 4.19 -2.08
CA VAL A 18 8.80 4.15 -2.65
C VAL A 18 8.74 3.18 -3.83
N LEU A 19 9.76 3.16 -4.70
CA LEU A 19 9.85 2.17 -5.77
C LEU A 19 9.85 0.74 -5.24
N VAL A 20 10.70 0.46 -4.25
CA VAL A 20 10.83 -0.87 -3.64
C VAL A 20 9.49 -1.31 -3.03
N MET A 21 8.75 -0.41 -2.39
CA MET A 21 7.41 -0.69 -1.86
C MET A 21 6.40 -1.09 -2.94
N ILE A 22 6.36 -0.35 -4.06
CA ILE A 22 5.47 -0.67 -5.19
C ILE A 22 5.86 -2.01 -5.83
N LEU A 23 7.17 -2.26 -5.98
CA LEU A 23 7.68 -3.53 -6.51
C LEU A 23 7.39 -4.70 -5.56
N ALA A 24 7.40 -4.48 -4.25
CA ALA A 24 6.99 -5.48 -3.26
C ALA A 24 5.50 -5.83 -3.38
N ASP A 25 4.60 -4.84 -3.55
CA ASP A 25 3.17 -5.09 -3.83
C ASP A 25 3.01 -5.94 -5.10
N LEU A 26 3.72 -5.58 -6.17
CA LEU A 26 3.69 -6.34 -7.43
C LEU A 26 4.22 -7.78 -7.25
N TRP A 27 5.37 -7.96 -6.61
CA TRP A 27 5.96 -9.28 -6.41
C TRP A 27 5.05 -10.17 -5.56
N SER A 28 4.48 -9.63 -4.48
CA SER A 28 3.49 -10.34 -3.66
C SER A 28 2.30 -10.80 -4.51
N GLY A 29 1.74 -9.91 -5.34
CA GLY A 29 0.66 -10.22 -6.26
C GLY A 29 1.01 -11.31 -7.30
N VAL A 30 2.18 -11.21 -7.94
CA VAL A 30 2.66 -12.17 -8.96
C VAL A 30 2.91 -13.55 -8.35
N ARG A 31 3.48 -13.60 -7.14
CA ARG A 31 3.72 -14.84 -6.39
C ARG A 31 2.40 -15.51 -6.02
N LYS A 32 1.41 -14.73 -5.60
CA LYS A 32 0.06 -15.21 -5.25
C LYS A 32 -0.65 -15.79 -6.48
N ALA A 33 -0.62 -15.09 -7.63
CA ALA A 33 -1.21 -15.57 -8.88
C ALA A 33 -0.58 -16.90 -9.34
N HIS A 34 0.75 -17.04 -9.20
CA HIS A 34 1.44 -18.30 -9.51
C HIS A 34 0.93 -19.49 -8.71
N ARG A 35 0.79 -19.31 -7.38
CA ARG A 35 0.35 -20.39 -6.49
C ARG A 35 -1.10 -20.84 -6.74
N MET A 36 -1.93 -19.95 -7.26
CA MET A 36 -3.35 -20.23 -7.53
C MET A 36 -3.62 -20.72 -8.96
N GLY A 37 -2.60 -20.80 -9.82
CA GLY A 37 -2.77 -21.23 -11.22
C GLY A 37 -3.63 -20.28 -12.07
N VAL A 38 -3.85 -19.04 -11.63
CA VAL A 38 -4.67 -18.06 -12.36
C VAL A 38 -3.85 -17.46 -13.52
N MET A 39 -4.46 -17.28 -14.69
CA MET A 39 -3.80 -16.66 -15.84
C MET A 39 -3.24 -15.27 -15.48
N ARG A 40 -1.94 -15.09 -15.70
CA ARG A 40 -1.25 -13.81 -15.54
C ARG A 40 -1.59 -12.92 -16.73
N THR A 41 -2.58 -12.06 -16.57
CA THR A 41 -2.91 -11.05 -17.58
C THR A 41 -1.97 -9.85 -17.45
N SER A 42 -1.72 -9.14 -18.56
CA SER A 42 -0.90 -7.92 -18.58
C SER A 42 -1.50 -6.77 -17.75
N TYR A 43 -2.76 -6.91 -17.33
CA TYR A 43 -3.51 -5.93 -16.56
C TYR A 43 -2.83 -5.57 -15.22
N GLY A 44 -2.28 -6.56 -14.49
CA GLY A 44 -1.61 -6.32 -13.21
C GLY A 44 -0.35 -5.45 -13.35
N TYR A 45 0.42 -5.66 -14.41
CA TYR A 45 1.60 -4.84 -14.72
C TYR A 45 1.20 -3.42 -15.14
N LYS A 46 0.18 -3.26 -16.00
CA LYS A 46 -0.35 -1.93 -16.38
C LYS A 46 -0.83 -1.14 -15.16
N ARG A 47 -1.51 -1.80 -14.22
CA ARG A 47 -1.94 -1.18 -12.95
C ARG A 47 -0.74 -0.67 -12.14
N THR A 48 0.34 -1.46 -12.08
CA THR A 48 1.56 -1.06 -11.35
C THR A 48 2.25 0.13 -12.01
N VAL A 49 2.35 0.16 -13.34
CA VAL A 49 2.89 1.32 -14.07
C VAL A 49 2.05 2.57 -13.81
N SER A 50 0.72 2.45 -13.78
CA SER A 50 -0.17 3.57 -13.47
C SER A 50 0.03 4.09 -12.04
N LYS A 51 0.15 3.19 -11.04
CA LYS A 51 0.50 3.56 -9.65
C LYS A 51 1.83 4.29 -9.58
N LEU A 52 2.86 3.76 -10.25
CA LEU A 52 4.19 4.36 -10.35
C LEU A 52 4.12 5.79 -10.87
N ALA A 53 3.43 6.01 -11.99
CA ALA A 53 3.27 7.34 -12.57
C ALA A 53 2.54 8.31 -11.62
N GLN A 54 1.43 7.87 -11.02
CA GLN A 54 0.67 8.70 -10.08
C GLN A 54 1.50 9.08 -8.84
N TYR A 55 2.21 8.11 -8.25
CA TYR A 55 2.96 8.33 -7.02
C TYR A 55 4.19 9.20 -7.27
N TYR A 56 4.90 8.97 -8.38
CA TYR A 56 6.05 9.80 -8.74
C TYR A 56 5.65 11.23 -9.11
N ASN A 57 4.49 11.43 -9.73
CA ASN A 57 3.98 12.79 -9.98
C ASN A 57 3.74 13.54 -8.65
N VAL A 58 3.18 12.87 -7.65
CA VAL A 58 2.99 13.45 -6.31
C VAL A 58 4.34 13.71 -5.64
N LEU A 59 5.26 12.74 -5.64
CA LEU A 59 6.60 12.89 -5.06
C LEU A 59 7.40 14.04 -5.68
N ILE A 60 7.33 14.20 -7.01
CA ILE A 60 7.98 15.32 -7.71
C ILE A 60 7.37 16.64 -7.28
N ALA A 61 6.04 16.74 -7.19
CA ALA A 61 5.38 17.96 -6.73
C ALA A 61 5.83 18.34 -5.30
N LEU A 62 5.92 17.37 -4.39
CA LEU A 62 6.39 17.61 -3.02
C LEU A 62 7.89 17.97 -2.98
N SER A 63 8.71 17.37 -3.83
CA SER A 63 10.14 17.68 -3.94
C SER A 63 10.37 19.11 -4.45
N ILE A 64 9.51 19.61 -5.34
CA ILE A 64 9.54 21.01 -5.78
C ILE A 64 9.27 21.94 -4.58
N VAL A 65 8.30 21.61 -3.73
CA VAL A 65 8.01 22.39 -2.51
C VAL A 65 9.21 22.40 -1.57
N ASP A 66 9.84 21.24 -1.33
CA ASP A 66 11.07 21.18 -0.54
C ASP A 66 12.21 21.99 -1.17
N CYS A 67 12.39 21.94 -2.49
CA CYS A 67 13.37 22.77 -3.19
C CYS A 67 13.12 24.26 -2.99
N MET A 68 11.87 24.71 -3.00
CA MET A 68 11.50 26.10 -2.70
C MET A 68 11.88 26.47 -1.27
N GLN A 69 11.52 25.64 -0.28
CA GLN A 69 11.88 25.84 1.13
C GLN A 69 13.40 25.88 1.33
N MET A 70 14.13 24.94 0.73
CA MET A 70 15.59 24.84 0.83
C MET A 70 16.28 26.03 0.17
N SER A 71 15.74 26.56 -0.92
CA SER A 71 16.26 27.78 -1.56
C SER A 71 16.15 28.99 -0.63
N THR A 72 15.04 29.11 0.12
CA THR A 72 14.88 30.13 1.15
C THR A 72 15.86 29.94 2.31
N ILE A 73 16.04 28.71 2.79
CA ILE A 73 17.01 28.39 3.85
C ILE A 73 18.43 28.73 3.40
N TRP A 74 18.81 28.34 2.18
CA TRP A 74 20.12 28.66 1.61
C TRP A 74 20.34 30.18 1.53
N TYR A 75 19.33 30.94 1.10
CA TYR A 75 19.40 32.41 1.07
C TYR A 75 19.60 33.00 2.49
N LEU A 76 18.84 32.53 3.48
CA LEU A 76 18.99 32.98 4.86
C LEU A 76 20.36 32.63 5.47
N GLU A 77 20.89 31.45 5.16
CA GLU A 77 22.22 31.04 5.61
C GLU A 77 23.32 31.89 4.97
N ALA A 78 23.22 32.17 3.66
CA ALA A 78 24.20 32.93 2.91
C ALA A 78 24.29 34.42 3.34
N TYR A 79 23.15 35.05 3.62
CA TYR A 79 23.08 36.51 3.85
C TYR A 79 22.84 36.91 5.30
N TYR A 80 22.23 36.05 6.12
CA TYR A 80 21.77 36.39 7.47
C TYR A 80 22.38 35.50 8.56
N GLN A 81 23.35 34.63 8.23
CA GLN A 81 24.07 33.75 9.18
C GLN A 81 23.15 32.81 9.99
N TYR A 82 21.93 32.54 9.51
CA TYR A 82 21.06 31.53 10.09
C TYR A 82 21.50 30.14 9.67
N SER A 83 21.73 29.22 10.62
CA SER A 83 21.95 27.81 10.33
C SER A 83 20.69 27.00 10.61
N LEU A 84 19.86 26.82 9.58
CA LEU A 84 18.64 26.00 9.64
C LEU A 84 18.88 24.62 9.01
N TRP A 85 18.03 23.64 9.34
CA TRP A 85 18.10 22.29 8.79
C TRP A 85 17.72 22.26 7.30
N LEU A 86 18.64 21.75 6.47
CA LEU A 86 18.44 21.57 5.04
C LEU A 86 18.04 20.09 4.80
N PHE A 87 16.73 19.80 4.89
CA PHE A 87 16.19 18.45 4.81
C PHE A 87 14.80 18.42 4.12
N PRO A 88 14.50 17.42 3.25
CA PRO A 88 13.28 17.35 2.46
C PRO A 88 12.11 16.79 3.28
N PHE A 89 11.60 17.57 4.24
CA PHE A 89 10.56 17.12 5.16
C PHE A 89 9.23 16.83 4.46
N ILE A 90 8.85 17.66 3.49
CA ILE A 90 7.54 17.55 2.83
C ILE A 90 7.49 16.28 1.99
N THR A 91 8.55 16.02 1.23
CA THR A 91 8.73 14.81 0.44
C THR A 91 8.80 13.56 1.32
N LEU A 92 9.50 13.62 2.45
CA LEU A 92 9.57 12.49 3.38
C LEU A 92 8.18 12.12 3.92
N ILE A 93 7.43 13.11 4.41
CA ILE A 93 6.07 12.89 4.94
C ILE A 93 5.16 12.34 3.85
N GLY A 94 5.23 12.88 2.63
CA GLY A 94 4.47 12.38 1.50
C GLY A 94 4.82 10.94 1.13
N ALA A 95 6.11 10.59 1.13
CA ALA A 95 6.56 9.22 0.88
C ALA A 95 6.04 8.24 1.95
N ILE A 96 6.06 8.63 3.23
CA ILE A 96 5.48 7.83 4.32
C ILE A 96 3.98 7.64 4.09
N ALA A 97 3.24 8.71 3.77
CA ALA A 97 1.80 8.63 3.49
C ALA A 97 1.50 7.68 2.32
N LEU A 98 2.26 7.77 1.22
CA LEU A 98 2.14 6.86 0.07
C LEU A 98 2.40 5.41 0.48
N CYS A 99 3.40 5.15 1.31
CA CYS A 99 3.68 3.80 1.83
C CYS A 99 2.52 3.26 2.67
N LEU A 100 1.92 4.09 3.54
CA LEU A 100 0.78 3.69 4.37
C LEU A 100 -0.46 3.35 3.53
N ILE A 101 -0.76 4.14 2.50
CA ILE A 101 -1.85 3.86 1.56
C ILE A 101 -1.65 2.49 0.90
N GLU A 102 -0.41 2.17 0.54
CA GLU A 102 -0.11 0.92 -0.16
C GLU A 102 -0.15 -0.30 0.75
N VAL A 103 0.30 -0.15 2.00
CA VAL A 103 0.11 -1.17 3.03
C VAL A 103 -1.39 -1.44 3.24
N LYS A 104 -2.20 -0.38 3.39
CA LYS A 104 -3.65 -0.51 3.55
C LYS A 104 -4.29 -1.21 2.34
N SER A 105 -3.89 -0.85 1.12
CA SER A 105 -4.40 -1.50 -0.10
C SER A 105 -4.10 -3.00 -0.15
N ILE A 106 -2.99 -3.46 0.43
CA ILE A 106 -2.66 -4.89 0.51
C ILE A 106 -3.60 -5.61 1.49
N TYR A 107 -3.87 -5.02 2.65
CA TYR A 107 -4.79 -5.60 3.64
C TYR A 107 -6.21 -5.73 3.06
N GLU A 108 -6.72 -4.69 2.39
CA GLU A 108 -8.03 -4.72 1.73
C GLU A 108 -8.12 -5.85 0.69
N LYS A 109 -7.09 -6.00 -0.17
CA LYS A 109 -7.02 -7.11 -1.15
C LYS A 109 -6.96 -8.49 -0.48
N ALA A 110 -6.45 -8.60 0.74
CA ALA A 110 -6.41 -9.87 1.47
C ALA A 110 -7.79 -10.23 2.00
N GLU A 111 -8.50 -9.27 2.59
CA GLU A 111 -9.86 -9.43 3.11
C GLU A 111 -10.86 -9.77 2.00
N ASP A 112 -10.83 -9.03 0.87
CA ASP A 112 -11.69 -9.30 -0.29
C ASP A 112 -11.53 -10.73 -0.81
N LYS A 113 -10.30 -11.24 -0.78
CA LYS A 113 -10.04 -12.63 -1.21
C LYS A 113 -10.64 -13.64 -0.24
N VAL A 114 -10.57 -13.41 1.07
CA VAL A 114 -11.19 -14.30 2.06
C VAL A 114 -12.69 -14.35 1.86
N ARG A 115 -13.33 -13.20 1.65
CA ARG A 115 -14.77 -13.10 1.37
C ARG A 115 -15.17 -13.85 0.10
N LEU A 116 -14.41 -13.69 -0.98
CA LEU A 116 -14.67 -14.42 -2.23
C LEU A 116 -14.52 -15.94 -2.07
N ASP A 117 -13.52 -16.40 -1.32
CA ASP A 117 -13.32 -17.84 -1.05
C ASP A 117 -14.46 -18.42 -0.21
N GLN A 118 -14.88 -17.72 0.84
CA GLN A 118 -16.04 -18.09 1.67
C GLN A 118 -17.34 -18.17 0.85
N ALA A 119 -17.59 -17.18 -0.01
CA ALA A 119 -18.74 -17.19 -0.92
C ALA A 119 -18.69 -18.40 -1.86
N GLY A 120 -17.53 -18.71 -2.43
CA GLY A 120 -17.31 -19.88 -3.28
C GLY A 120 -17.56 -21.20 -2.56
N GLN A 121 -17.05 -21.37 -1.33
CA GLN A 121 -17.29 -22.54 -0.50
C GLN A 121 -18.78 -22.71 -0.15
N THR A 122 -19.48 -21.61 0.12
CA THR A 122 -20.92 -21.61 0.40
C THR A 122 -21.71 -22.08 -0.81
N ILE A 123 -21.43 -21.51 -2.00
CA ILE A 123 -22.05 -21.95 -3.26
C ILE A 123 -21.76 -23.42 -3.52
N SER A 124 -20.52 -23.88 -3.30
CA SER A 124 -20.15 -25.29 -3.47
C SER A 124 -20.94 -26.22 -2.53
N LYS A 125 -21.09 -25.86 -1.25
CA LYS A 125 -21.89 -26.62 -0.27
C LYS A 125 -23.36 -26.69 -0.66
N ILE A 126 -23.93 -25.59 -1.19
CA ILE A 126 -25.30 -25.56 -1.70
C ILE A 126 -25.46 -26.50 -2.89
N VAL A 127 -24.52 -26.45 -3.84
CA VAL A 127 -24.52 -27.25 -5.08
C VAL A 127 -24.32 -28.75 -4.82
N VAL A 128 -23.56 -29.15 -3.80
CA VAL A 128 -23.34 -30.56 -3.46
C VAL A 128 -24.53 -31.14 -2.68
N ASN A 129 -25.15 -30.35 -1.81
CA ASN A 129 -26.20 -30.82 -0.90
C ASN A 129 -27.60 -30.32 -1.31
N ARG A 130 -27.86 -30.16 -2.62
CA ARG A 130 -29.12 -29.56 -3.11
C ARG A 130 -30.36 -30.32 -2.63
N ASP A 131 -30.21 -31.62 -2.43
CA ASP A 131 -31.28 -32.53 -1.99
C ASP A 131 -31.50 -32.51 -0.46
N ASN A 132 -30.59 -31.88 0.29
CA ASN A 132 -30.66 -31.80 1.75
C ASN A 132 -30.80 -30.33 2.20
N LEU A 133 -32.07 -29.91 2.33
CA LEU A 133 -32.46 -28.53 2.61
C LEU A 133 -31.86 -27.99 3.92
N GLU A 134 -31.69 -28.82 4.95
CA GLU A 134 -31.13 -28.41 6.24
C GLU A 134 -29.66 -27.96 6.12
N VAL A 135 -28.87 -28.67 5.30
CA VAL A 135 -27.45 -28.35 5.08
C VAL A 135 -27.30 -27.06 4.27
N VAL A 136 -28.19 -26.83 3.32
CA VAL A 136 -28.26 -25.59 2.52
C VAL A 136 -28.60 -24.40 3.41
N VAL A 137 -29.65 -24.51 4.24
CA VAL A 137 -30.07 -23.45 5.16
C VAL A 137 -28.97 -23.12 6.16
N LYS A 138 -28.29 -24.14 6.69
CA LYS A 138 -27.15 -23.94 7.62
C LYS A 138 -25.98 -23.24 6.94
N ALA A 139 -25.61 -23.63 5.72
CA ALA A 139 -24.52 -22.99 4.97
C ALA A 139 -24.79 -21.50 4.69
N ILE A 140 -26.04 -21.13 4.36
CA ILE A 140 -26.44 -19.73 4.15
C ILE A 140 -26.46 -18.97 5.49
N SER A 141 -26.97 -19.58 6.56
CA SER A 141 -27.00 -18.97 7.89
C SER A 141 -25.60 -18.70 8.45
N ASP A 142 -24.67 -19.65 8.26
CA ASP A 142 -23.28 -19.50 8.69
C ASP A 142 -22.59 -18.37 7.90
N TYR A 143 -22.82 -18.26 6.59
CA TYR A 143 -22.30 -17.15 5.78
C TYR A 143 -22.88 -15.79 6.21
N MET A 144 -24.20 -15.72 6.48
CA MET A 144 -24.83 -14.47 6.97
C MET A 144 -24.29 -14.04 8.33
N LYS A 145 -24.14 -14.97 9.29
CA LYS A 145 -23.60 -14.66 10.63
C LYS A 145 -22.15 -14.19 10.59
N GLU A 146 -21.33 -14.78 9.72
CA GLU A 146 -19.95 -14.36 9.53
C GLU A 146 -19.87 -12.99 8.82
N SER A 147 -20.80 -12.70 7.90
CA SER A 147 -20.86 -11.43 7.17
C SER A 147 -21.35 -10.24 8.01
N ASP A 148 -22.18 -10.50 9.03
CA ASP A 148 -22.72 -9.48 9.95
C ASP A 148 -21.79 -9.16 11.12
N ASN A 149 -20.73 -9.96 11.34
CA ASN A 149 -19.72 -9.70 12.37
C ASN A 149 -18.41 -9.25 11.70
N PRO A 150 -18.21 -7.95 11.43
CA PRO A 150 -16.91 -7.46 11.02
C PRO A 150 -15.99 -7.61 12.23
N LYS A 151 -15.19 -8.67 12.26
CA LYS A 151 -14.20 -8.85 13.32
C LYS A 151 -13.24 -7.65 13.31
N THR A 152 -13.52 -6.73 14.23
CA THR A 152 -12.52 -6.09 15.07
C THR A 152 -11.77 -7.24 15.75
N GLU A 153 -10.64 -7.65 15.19
CA GLU A 153 -9.65 -8.40 15.95
C GLU A 153 -8.63 -7.37 16.44
N ASP A 154 -8.87 -6.96 17.69
CA ASP A 154 -7.90 -6.35 18.58
C ASP A 154 -6.60 -7.14 18.54
N HIS A 155 -5.50 -6.46 18.21
CA HIS A 155 -4.19 -6.89 18.68
C HIS A 155 -3.67 -5.82 19.64
N GLU A 156 -3.94 -6.07 20.93
CA GLU A 156 -3.21 -5.50 22.06
C GLU A 156 -1.69 -5.56 21.80
N PRO A 157 -0.95 -4.46 22.03
CA PRO A 157 0.50 -4.48 21.96
C PRO A 157 1.04 -5.25 23.18
N ASN A 158 1.52 -6.48 22.95
CA ASN A 158 2.26 -7.19 24.00
C ASN A 158 3.56 -6.43 24.27
N THR A 159 3.56 -5.73 25.40
CA THR A 159 4.71 -5.09 26.01
C THR A 159 5.49 -6.18 26.76
N ALA A 160 6.74 -6.38 26.38
CA ALA A 160 7.77 -6.97 27.20
C ALA A 160 9.05 -6.17 26.99
#